data_AF-A0A6L7Q1X6-F1
#
_entry.id   AF-A0A6L7Q1X6-F1
#
_cell.length_a   1.000
_cell.length_b   1.000
_cell.length_c   1.000
_cell.angle_alpha   90.00
_cell.angle_beta   90.00
_cell.angle_gamma   90.00
#
_symmetry.space_group_name_H-M   'P 1'
#
loop_
_entity.id
_entity.type
_entity.pdbx_description
1 polymer ?
#
loop_
_entity_poly.entity_id
_entity_poly.type
_entity_poly.pdbx_seq_one_letter_code
_entity_poly.pdbx_strand_id
1 'polypeptide(L)'
;MLDAHRTAQAIADTTPANLESAGAALVEVDGRHVGELVSIPESKLAGKKWAGVQFARADLTRSALRLLDDGEVWVPGEATVGRVPLCPLAELGEIGPDRRRLVDGFERTTSQTAYPMVEGHDTEQRKSLVCIPDAYLSPLVTPKGGQRPGYGEHLWQQAGRLLVAERLWLETNRVIAMRTHTRVLSNVWWPVKIEEIAHEKALAVWLNSGLGLLTLLAQRTSTRGGWVGMKKADLEQLPVLDVRAITPQQLQAMSQLFDDVAEEEFERLPAMADCVARRRLDDGLTAILGLPDLDGLRRLLASEPVVTNRGL
;
A
#
# COMPACT_ATOMS: atom_id res chain seq x y z
N MET A 1 -23.17 7.35 -23.22
CA MET A 1 -21.96 6.67 -23.73
C MET A 1 -21.12 7.74 -24.39
N LEU A 2 -19.93 8.02 -23.84
CA LEU A 2 -18.96 8.87 -24.50
C LEU A 2 -18.54 8.14 -25.80
N ASP A 3 -18.54 8.84 -26.93
CA ASP A 3 -18.14 8.25 -28.21
C ASP A 3 -16.62 8.00 -28.18
N ALA A 4 -16.22 6.73 -28.20
CA ALA A 4 -14.80 6.33 -28.16
C ALA A 4 -14.01 6.96 -29.31
N HIS A 5 -14.66 7.17 -30.47
CA HIS A 5 -14.03 7.82 -31.62
C HIS A 5 -13.69 9.29 -31.32
N ARG A 6 -14.62 10.04 -30.73
CA ARG A 6 -14.40 11.44 -30.36
C ARG A 6 -13.31 11.59 -29.31
N THR A 7 -13.25 10.66 -28.36
CA THR A 7 -12.21 10.64 -27.32
C THR A 7 -10.84 10.40 -27.95
N ALA A 8 -10.71 9.44 -28.86
CA ALA A 8 -9.47 9.17 -29.56
C ALA A 8 -9.00 10.37 -30.40
N GLN A 9 -9.93 11.06 -31.07
CA GLN A 9 -9.63 12.26 -31.83
C GLN A 9 -9.17 13.41 -30.92
N ALA A 10 -9.87 13.67 -29.81
CA ALA A 10 -9.46 14.67 -28.84
C ALA A 10 -8.05 14.42 -28.27
N ILE A 11 -7.69 13.14 -28.02
CA ILE A 11 -6.33 12.77 -27.60
C ILE A 11 -5.32 13.08 -28.71
N ALA A 12 -5.62 12.73 -29.97
CA ALA A 12 -4.73 12.97 -31.10
C ALA A 12 -4.48 14.47 -31.38
N ASP A 13 -5.49 15.30 -31.12
CA ASP A 13 -5.43 16.76 -31.32
C ASP A 13 -4.79 17.49 -30.11
N THR A 14 -4.60 16.82 -28.98
CA THR A 14 -4.04 17.41 -27.76
C THR A 14 -2.53 17.21 -27.70
N THR A 15 -1.77 18.28 -27.52
CA THR A 15 -0.32 18.19 -27.29
C THR A 15 -0.04 17.89 -25.81
N PRO A 16 0.71 16.83 -25.48
CA PRO A 16 1.00 16.47 -24.09
C PRO A 16 1.86 17.54 -23.40
N ALA A 17 1.54 17.85 -22.14
CA ALA A 17 2.44 18.62 -21.27
C ALA A 17 3.64 17.74 -20.85
N ASN A 18 4.82 18.32 -20.62
CA ASN A 18 5.92 17.55 -20.03
C ASN A 18 5.58 17.23 -18.57
N LEU A 19 5.67 15.97 -18.16
CA LEU A 19 5.40 15.59 -16.76
C LEU A 19 6.30 16.34 -15.77
N GLU A 20 7.52 16.73 -16.15
CA GLU A 20 8.40 17.52 -15.27
C GLU A 20 7.99 19.00 -15.16
N SER A 21 7.10 19.47 -16.05
CA SER A 21 6.48 20.80 -15.96
C SER A 21 5.23 20.79 -15.08
N ALA A 22 4.79 21.96 -14.65
CA ALA A 22 3.56 22.10 -13.86
C ALA A 22 2.31 21.83 -14.72
N GLY A 23 1.32 21.14 -14.14
CA GLY A 23 0.02 20.87 -14.78
C GLY A 23 0.00 19.65 -15.70
N ALA A 24 -1.06 19.58 -16.52
CA ALA A 24 -1.28 18.59 -17.56
C ALA A 24 -2.05 19.20 -18.73
N ALA A 25 -1.97 18.60 -19.91
CA ALA A 25 -2.86 18.97 -21.01
C ALA A 25 -4.22 18.29 -20.80
N LEU A 26 -5.30 19.08 -20.74
CA LEU A 26 -6.65 18.55 -20.52
C LEU A 26 -7.23 18.03 -21.83
N VAL A 27 -7.81 16.84 -21.79
CA VAL A 27 -8.57 16.25 -22.90
C VAL A 27 -10.04 16.50 -22.64
N GLU A 28 -10.69 17.24 -23.55
CA GLU A 28 -12.11 17.58 -23.46
C GLU A 28 -12.90 17.01 -24.63
N VAL A 29 -14.09 16.47 -24.34
CA VAL A 29 -15.05 15.99 -25.35
C VAL A 29 -16.41 16.56 -25.03
N ASP A 30 -17.01 17.28 -25.99
CA ASP A 30 -18.34 17.90 -25.83
C ASP A 30 -18.45 18.78 -24.55
N GLY A 31 -17.38 19.50 -24.22
CA GLY A 31 -17.30 20.36 -23.03
C GLY A 31 -17.15 19.63 -21.70
N ARG A 32 -16.82 18.32 -21.72
CA ARG A 32 -16.52 17.53 -20.53
C ARG A 32 -15.04 17.16 -20.48
N HIS A 33 -14.43 17.30 -19.32
CA HIS A 33 -13.10 16.77 -19.05
C HIS A 33 -13.16 15.24 -19.00
N VAL A 34 -12.32 14.57 -19.81
CA VAL A 34 -12.33 13.11 -19.95
C VAL A 34 -10.97 12.46 -19.69
N GLY A 35 -9.91 13.26 -19.51
CA GLY A 35 -8.59 12.77 -19.17
C GLY A 35 -7.50 13.84 -19.23
N GLU A 36 -6.33 13.50 -18.71
CA GLU A 36 -5.13 14.32 -18.72
C GLU A 36 -4.05 13.67 -19.58
N LEU A 37 -3.29 14.49 -20.32
CA LEU A 37 -2.23 14.06 -21.20
C LEU A 37 -0.87 14.66 -20.79
N VAL A 38 0.10 13.78 -20.57
CA VAL A 38 1.49 14.11 -20.22
C VAL A 38 2.48 13.28 -21.02
N SER A 39 3.65 13.84 -21.25
CA SER A 39 4.81 13.15 -21.81
C SER A 39 5.80 12.84 -20.69
N ILE A 40 6.29 11.61 -20.66
CA ILE A 40 7.22 11.11 -19.65
C ILE A 40 8.52 10.72 -20.36
N PRO A 41 9.69 11.22 -19.92
CA PRO A 41 10.96 10.78 -20.47
C PRO A 41 11.14 9.26 -20.32
N GLU A 42 11.61 8.57 -21.37
CA GLU A 42 11.83 7.11 -21.35
C GLU A 42 12.77 6.69 -20.20
N SER A 43 13.76 7.53 -19.87
CA SER A 43 14.68 7.32 -18.74
C SER A 43 13.96 7.17 -17.40
N LYS A 44 12.80 7.81 -17.22
CA LYS A 44 11.96 7.68 -16.01
C LYS A 44 11.12 6.40 -15.99
N LEU A 45 10.99 5.70 -17.12
CA LEU A 45 10.22 4.47 -17.27
C LEU A 45 11.10 3.21 -17.31
N ALA A 46 12.37 3.34 -17.67
CA ALA A 46 13.30 2.23 -17.82
C ALA A 46 13.34 1.33 -16.56
N GLY A 47 13.11 0.03 -16.75
CA GLY A 47 13.16 -0.97 -15.68
C GLY A 47 11.94 -0.98 -14.74
N LYS A 48 10.98 -0.08 -14.91
CA LYS A 48 9.77 -0.02 -14.06
C LYS A 48 8.55 -0.57 -14.79
N LYS A 49 7.86 -1.50 -14.16
CA LYS A 49 6.66 -2.09 -14.73
C LYS A 49 5.48 -1.13 -14.55
N TRP A 50 4.83 -0.73 -15.65
CA TRP A 50 3.64 0.12 -15.63
C TRP A 50 3.84 1.51 -14.98
N ALA A 51 5.08 2.00 -14.87
CA ALA A 51 5.31 3.37 -14.39
C ALA A 51 4.61 4.38 -15.31
N GLY A 52 4.06 5.44 -14.72
CA GLY A 52 3.44 6.54 -15.47
C GLY A 52 1.98 6.33 -15.89
N VAL A 53 1.41 5.13 -15.72
CA VAL A 53 0.02 4.82 -16.16
C VAL A 53 -0.90 4.37 -15.03
N GLN A 54 -0.45 4.55 -13.78
CA GLN A 54 -1.14 4.05 -12.59
C GLN A 54 -2.16 5.05 -12.05
N PHE A 55 -2.06 6.32 -12.41
CA PHE A 55 -3.02 7.34 -11.99
C PHE A 55 -3.59 8.03 -13.22
N ALA A 56 -4.88 8.35 -13.15
CA ALA A 56 -5.57 9.15 -14.15
C ALA A 56 -5.15 10.62 -14.09
N ARG A 57 -4.62 11.06 -12.95
CA ARG A 57 -4.12 12.43 -12.72
C ARG A 57 -2.61 12.51 -12.82
N ALA A 58 -2.13 13.48 -13.60
CA ALA A 58 -0.72 13.75 -13.81
C ALA A 58 0.01 14.10 -12.51
N ASP A 59 -0.64 14.82 -11.61
CA ASP A 59 -0.07 15.21 -10.32
C ASP A 59 0.27 14.00 -9.44
N LEU A 60 -0.61 13.01 -9.36
CA LEU A 60 -0.31 11.77 -8.61
C LEU A 60 0.81 10.98 -9.28
N THR A 61 0.82 10.92 -10.61
CA THR A 61 1.92 10.31 -11.37
C THR A 61 3.25 11.01 -11.10
N ARG A 62 3.27 12.34 -11.06
CA ARG A 62 4.48 13.13 -10.75
C ARG A 62 4.94 12.91 -9.31
N SER A 63 4.04 12.98 -8.33
CA SER A 63 4.36 12.68 -6.93
C SER A 63 4.93 11.27 -6.78
N ALA A 64 4.32 10.28 -7.43
CA ALA A 64 4.79 8.90 -7.37
C ALA A 64 6.19 8.74 -7.96
N LEU A 65 6.46 9.28 -9.15
CA LEU A 65 7.78 9.13 -9.77
C LEU A 65 8.88 9.86 -8.98
N ARG A 66 8.63 11.06 -8.47
CA ARG A 66 9.59 11.78 -7.61
C ARG A 66 9.89 11.03 -6.32
N LEU A 67 8.86 10.47 -5.69
CA LEU A 67 9.04 9.67 -4.48
C LEU A 67 9.84 8.39 -4.76
N LEU A 68 9.49 7.67 -5.83
CA LEU A 68 10.09 6.37 -6.15
C LEU A 68 11.53 6.48 -6.69
N ASP A 69 11.87 7.57 -7.39
CA ASP A 69 13.21 7.76 -7.98
C ASP A 69 14.18 8.44 -7.04
N ASP A 70 13.71 9.50 -6.40
CA ASP A 70 14.57 10.48 -5.75
C ASP A 70 14.36 10.52 -4.23
N GLY A 71 13.40 9.74 -3.72
CA GLY A 71 12.91 9.82 -2.35
C GLY A 71 12.20 11.16 -2.07
N GLU A 72 11.86 11.94 -3.10
CA GLU A 72 11.34 13.29 -2.96
C GLU A 72 9.83 13.28 -2.69
N VAL A 73 9.46 13.84 -1.54
CA VAL A 73 8.07 14.07 -1.17
C VAL A 73 7.64 15.39 -1.77
N TRP A 74 6.92 15.30 -2.89
CA TRP A 74 6.32 16.44 -3.57
C TRP A 74 4.79 16.38 -3.49
N VAL A 75 4.21 17.44 -2.95
CA VAL A 75 2.76 17.63 -2.84
C VAL A 75 2.33 18.73 -3.82
N PRO A 76 1.36 18.48 -4.71
CA PRO A 76 0.90 19.48 -5.66
C PRO A 76 0.40 20.75 -4.98
N GLY A 77 0.87 21.91 -5.47
CA GLY A 77 0.53 23.22 -4.90
C GLY A 77 1.39 23.67 -3.72
N GLU A 78 2.22 22.78 -3.16
CA GLU A 78 3.11 23.10 -2.05
C GLU A 78 4.53 23.46 -2.53
N ALA A 79 5.14 24.46 -1.89
CA ALA A 79 6.50 24.90 -2.22
C ALA A 79 7.58 24.02 -1.56
N THR A 80 7.27 23.40 -0.42
CA THR A 80 8.22 22.61 0.36
C THR A 80 8.32 21.20 -0.21
N VAL A 81 9.55 20.78 -0.50
CA VAL A 81 9.88 19.40 -0.90
C VAL A 81 10.69 18.77 0.22
N GLY A 82 10.20 17.66 0.76
CA GLY A 82 10.91 16.82 1.72
C GLY A 82 11.62 15.65 1.03
N ARG A 83 12.49 14.94 1.73
CA ARG A 83 13.08 13.68 1.24
C ARG A 83 12.99 12.60 2.30
N VAL A 84 12.71 11.37 1.85
CA VAL A 84 12.67 10.17 2.69
C VAL A 84 13.56 9.08 2.09
N PRO A 85 14.30 8.33 2.91
CA PRO A 85 15.02 7.16 2.44
C PRO A 85 14.02 6.03 2.17
N LEU A 86 14.07 5.42 0.98
CA LEU A 86 13.25 4.27 0.63
C LEU A 86 14.12 3.04 0.38
N CYS A 87 13.62 1.87 0.74
CA CYS A 87 14.18 0.58 0.35
C CYS A 87 13.07 -0.42 -0.01
N PRO A 88 13.38 -1.49 -0.76
CA PRO A 88 12.47 -2.63 -0.92
C PRO A 88 12.10 -3.24 0.43
N LEU A 89 10.82 -3.57 0.64
CA LEU A 89 10.35 -4.17 1.89
C LEU A 89 11.10 -5.47 2.26
N ALA A 90 11.54 -6.25 1.27
CA ALA A 90 12.32 -7.48 1.49
C ALA A 90 13.69 -7.24 2.15
N GLU A 91 14.21 -6.00 2.12
CA GLU A 91 15.45 -5.66 2.85
C GLU A 91 15.23 -5.49 4.36
N LEU A 92 13.98 -5.31 4.80
CA LEU A 92 13.62 -5.07 6.20
C LEU A 92 13.05 -6.32 6.90
N GLY A 93 12.58 -7.31 6.14
CA GLY A 93 12.00 -8.52 6.71
C GLY A 93 11.66 -9.62 5.70
N GLU A 94 11.37 -10.80 6.22
CA GLU A 94 10.98 -11.96 5.43
C GLU A 94 9.45 -11.99 5.23
N ILE A 95 9.01 -12.09 3.98
CA ILE A 95 7.59 -12.24 3.66
C ILE A 95 7.18 -13.71 3.80
N GLY A 96 6.06 -13.94 4.47
CA GLY A 96 5.49 -15.24 4.77
C GLY A 96 5.05 -16.08 3.56
N PRO A 97 4.47 -17.26 3.81
CA PRO A 97 4.03 -18.16 2.76
C PRO A 97 2.71 -17.70 2.15
N ASP A 98 2.51 -18.04 0.87
CA ASP A 98 1.23 -17.82 0.21
C ASP A 98 0.14 -18.78 0.73
N ARG A 99 -1.12 -18.46 0.39
CA ARG A 99 -2.29 -19.26 0.75
C ARG A 99 -2.18 -20.73 0.34
N ARG A 100 -1.59 -21.03 -0.82
CA ARG A 100 -1.49 -22.41 -1.30
C ARG A 100 -0.57 -23.22 -0.40
N ARG A 101 0.59 -22.68 -0.07
CA ARG A 101 1.54 -23.31 0.87
C ARG A 101 0.90 -23.56 2.23
N LEU A 102 0.10 -22.61 2.74
CA LEU A 102 -0.63 -22.80 4.00
C LEU A 102 -1.58 -24.00 3.95
N VAL A 103 -2.39 -24.13 2.89
CA VAL A 103 -3.32 -25.26 2.73
C VAL A 103 -2.60 -26.60 2.61
N ASP A 104 -1.36 -26.59 2.10
CA ASP A 104 -0.54 -27.78 1.94
C ASP A 104 0.15 -28.21 3.26
N GLY A 105 0.34 -27.30 4.22
CA GLY A 105 1.00 -27.58 5.51
C GLY A 105 0.10 -27.61 6.74
N PHE A 106 -1.09 -27.00 6.68
CA PHE A 106 -1.98 -26.85 7.82
C PHE A 106 -3.44 -27.16 7.47
N GLU A 107 -4.21 -27.51 8.51
CA GLU A 107 -5.66 -27.36 8.54
C GLU A 107 -6.06 -26.21 9.45
N ARG A 108 -7.17 -25.54 9.13
CA ARG A 108 -7.76 -24.50 9.97
C ARG A 108 -8.53 -25.14 11.11
N THR A 109 -8.44 -24.57 12.30
CA THR A 109 -9.26 -24.94 13.46
C THR A 109 -9.69 -23.69 14.26
N THR A 110 -10.79 -23.82 14.99
CA THR A 110 -11.23 -22.83 15.98
C THR A 110 -10.68 -23.14 17.38
N SER A 111 -10.17 -24.35 17.61
CA SER A 111 -9.51 -24.73 18.86
C SER A 111 -8.15 -24.05 18.96
N GLN A 112 -7.83 -23.52 20.14
CA GLN A 112 -6.56 -22.86 20.38
C GLN A 112 -5.37 -23.80 20.16
N THR A 113 -4.41 -23.36 19.35
CA THR A 113 -3.14 -24.05 19.11
C THR A 113 -1.96 -23.08 19.27
N ALA A 114 -0.73 -23.59 19.13
CA ALA A 114 0.48 -22.77 19.09
C ALA A 114 0.63 -21.93 17.80
N TYR A 115 -0.29 -22.07 16.83
CA TYR A 115 -0.21 -21.46 15.50
C TYR A 115 -1.42 -20.54 15.25
N PRO A 116 -1.51 -19.36 15.90
CA PRO A 116 -2.56 -18.40 15.64
C PRO A 116 -2.52 -17.90 14.18
N MET A 117 -3.69 -17.54 13.68
CA MET A 117 -3.91 -17.10 12.32
C MET A 117 -4.83 -15.89 12.28
N VAL A 118 -4.59 -15.05 11.28
CA VAL A 118 -5.54 -14.03 10.84
C VAL A 118 -6.25 -14.53 9.59
N GLU A 119 -7.58 -14.65 9.66
CA GLU A 119 -8.41 -15.14 8.58
C GLU A 119 -9.16 -14.00 7.88
N GLY A 120 -9.16 -14.03 6.55
CA GLY A 120 -10.04 -13.20 5.75
C GLY A 120 -9.74 -11.69 5.79
N HIS A 121 -10.53 -10.96 5.01
CA HIS A 121 -10.46 -9.50 4.88
C HIS A 121 -11.79 -8.87 5.32
N ASP A 122 -12.41 -9.34 6.40
CA ASP A 122 -13.66 -8.71 6.86
C ASP A 122 -13.40 -7.22 7.17
N THR A 123 -13.77 -6.35 6.24
CA THR A 123 -13.49 -4.91 6.30
C THR A 123 -14.31 -4.21 7.37
N GLU A 124 -15.32 -4.87 7.93
CA GLU A 124 -16.06 -4.39 9.09
C GLU A 124 -15.38 -4.76 10.42
N GLN A 125 -14.51 -5.77 10.42
CA GLN A 125 -13.68 -6.14 11.57
C GLN A 125 -12.26 -5.55 11.50
N ARG A 126 -11.73 -5.33 10.29
CA ARG A 126 -10.35 -4.82 10.04
C ARG A 126 -10.36 -3.31 9.81
N LYS A 127 -10.69 -2.55 10.86
CA LYS A 127 -10.86 -1.08 10.82
C LYS A 127 -9.68 -0.29 11.34
N SER A 128 -8.78 -0.89 12.11
CA SER A 128 -7.69 -0.22 12.81
C SER A 128 -6.33 -0.83 12.48
N LEU A 129 -5.24 -0.25 12.99
CA LEU A 129 -3.89 -0.74 12.74
C LEU A 129 -3.55 -1.96 13.61
N VAL A 130 -4.29 -2.20 14.69
CA VAL A 130 -4.14 -3.39 15.52
C VAL A 130 -5.13 -4.47 15.11
N CYS A 131 -4.66 -5.70 15.14
CA CYS A 131 -5.45 -6.86 14.82
C CYS A 131 -5.26 -7.94 15.88
N ILE A 132 -6.37 -8.57 16.25
CA ILE A 132 -6.39 -9.79 17.07
C ILE A 132 -6.51 -10.99 16.13
N PRO A 133 -5.74 -12.08 16.33
CA PRO A 133 -5.93 -13.33 15.59
C PRO A 133 -7.31 -13.93 15.88
N ASP A 134 -8.00 -14.38 14.85
CA ASP A 134 -9.40 -14.86 14.88
C ASP A 134 -9.55 -16.35 14.52
N ALA A 135 -8.43 -17.02 14.23
CA ALA A 135 -8.38 -18.44 13.94
C ALA A 135 -7.07 -19.08 14.42
N TYR A 136 -7.00 -20.40 14.34
CA TYR A 136 -5.80 -21.18 14.62
C TYR A 136 -5.55 -22.18 13.51
N LEU A 137 -4.29 -22.63 13.42
CA LEU A 137 -3.84 -23.65 12.49
C LEU A 137 -3.37 -24.89 13.25
N SER A 138 -3.58 -26.06 12.66
CA SER A 138 -3.05 -27.35 13.12
C SER A 138 -2.16 -27.93 12.02
N PRO A 139 -0.86 -28.21 12.26
CA PRO A 139 0.01 -28.81 11.25
C PRO A 139 -0.54 -30.15 10.76
N LEU A 140 -0.50 -30.38 9.45
CA LEU A 140 -0.89 -31.66 8.88
C LEU A 140 0.18 -32.73 9.19
N VAL A 141 -0.24 -33.86 9.75
CA VAL A 141 0.63 -35.04 9.95
C VAL A 141 1.21 -35.53 8.62
N THR A 142 0.40 -35.48 7.55
CA THR A 142 0.82 -35.75 6.17
C THR A 142 0.54 -34.51 5.32
N PRO A 143 1.57 -33.67 5.08
CA PRO A 143 1.43 -32.50 4.22
C PRO A 143 0.98 -32.86 2.80
N LYS A 144 0.22 -31.97 2.18
CA LYS A 144 -0.29 -32.16 0.81
C LYS A 144 0.76 -31.74 -0.22
N GLY A 145 0.52 -32.03 -1.49
CA GLY A 145 1.37 -31.56 -2.59
C GLY A 145 2.78 -32.14 -2.60
N GLY A 146 2.99 -33.32 -1.99
CA GLY A 146 4.30 -33.98 -1.93
C GLY A 146 5.31 -33.31 -0.99
N GLN A 147 4.85 -32.44 -0.08
CA GLN A 147 5.72 -31.77 0.89
C GLN A 147 6.25 -32.75 1.95
N ARG A 148 7.43 -32.46 2.49
CA ARG A 148 8.09 -33.28 3.52
C ARG A 148 7.34 -33.24 4.86
N PRO A 149 7.44 -34.28 5.71
CA PRO A 149 6.98 -34.22 7.10
C PRO A 149 7.55 -32.99 7.83
N GLY A 150 6.75 -32.37 8.69
CA GLY A 150 7.13 -31.13 9.38
C GLY A 150 6.99 -29.85 8.54
N TYR A 151 6.27 -29.91 7.41
CA TYR A 151 6.11 -28.75 6.53
C TYR A 151 5.40 -27.57 7.21
N GLY A 152 4.35 -27.83 8.01
CA GLY A 152 3.63 -26.77 8.72
C GLY A 152 4.56 -26.01 9.68
N GLU A 153 5.35 -26.72 10.47
CA GLU A 153 6.34 -26.16 11.40
C GLU A 153 7.43 -25.35 10.68
N HIS A 154 7.81 -25.79 9.48
CA HIS A 154 8.71 -25.04 8.61
C HIS A 154 8.06 -23.73 8.14
N LEU A 155 6.80 -23.75 7.70
CA LEU A 155 6.07 -22.54 7.32
C LEU A 155 5.90 -21.57 8.50
N TRP A 156 5.69 -22.09 9.71
CA TRP A 156 5.57 -21.29 10.93
C TRP A 156 6.81 -20.43 11.22
N GLN A 157 8.00 -20.83 10.77
CA GLN A 157 9.22 -20.02 10.92
C GLN A 157 9.14 -18.67 10.18
N GLN A 158 8.22 -18.54 9.23
CA GLN A 158 7.94 -17.35 8.43
C GLN A 158 6.77 -16.53 8.99
N ALA A 159 6.21 -16.89 10.15
CA ALA A 159 5.16 -16.13 10.80
C ALA A 159 5.66 -14.75 11.23
N GLY A 160 4.82 -13.73 11.02
CA GLY A 160 5.14 -12.32 11.27
C GLY A 160 4.07 -11.66 12.14
N ARG A 161 4.39 -10.50 12.72
CA ARG A 161 3.42 -9.68 13.46
C ARG A 161 2.83 -8.58 12.60
N LEU A 162 3.61 -8.04 11.67
CA LEU A 162 3.14 -7.11 10.64
C LEU A 162 2.44 -7.92 9.55
N LEU A 163 1.26 -7.47 9.15
CA LEU A 163 0.43 -8.06 8.10
C LEU A 163 0.21 -7.01 7.03
N VAL A 164 0.52 -7.32 5.78
CA VAL A 164 0.24 -6.44 4.63
C VAL A 164 -0.75 -7.13 3.71
N ALA A 165 -1.77 -6.41 3.24
CA ALA A 165 -2.85 -7.02 2.46
C ALA A 165 -2.32 -7.70 1.18
N GLU A 166 -2.68 -8.97 0.96
CA GLU A 166 -2.43 -9.64 -0.34
C GLU A 166 -3.36 -9.07 -1.40
N ARG A 167 -4.62 -8.82 -1.03
CA ARG A 167 -5.65 -8.35 -1.94
C ARG A 167 -6.38 -7.17 -1.34
N LEU A 168 -6.54 -6.15 -2.15
CA LEU A 168 -7.22 -4.92 -1.79
C LEU A 168 -8.34 -4.70 -2.79
N TRP A 169 -9.56 -4.65 -2.30
CA TRP A 169 -10.63 -3.96 -2.99
C TRP A 169 -10.63 -2.53 -2.49
N LEU A 170 -10.02 -1.64 -3.28
CA LEU A 170 -9.73 -0.27 -2.86
C LEU A 170 -10.99 0.47 -2.35
N GLU A 171 -12.15 0.20 -2.93
CA GLU A 171 -13.43 0.81 -2.52
C GLU A 171 -13.88 0.47 -1.08
N THR A 172 -13.50 -0.72 -0.56
CA THR A 172 -14.02 -1.24 0.72
C THR A 172 -12.95 -1.38 1.80
N ASN A 173 -11.70 -1.56 1.43
CA ASN A 173 -10.59 -1.64 2.38
C ASN A 173 -10.42 -0.33 3.15
N ARG A 174 -10.02 -0.44 4.42
CA ARG A 174 -9.78 0.69 5.33
C ARG A 174 -8.30 0.81 5.67
N VAL A 175 -7.63 -0.30 5.92
CA VAL A 175 -6.19 -0.37 6.23
C VAL A 175 -5.45 -1.26 5.24
N ILE A 176 -4.18 -0.93 5.01
CA ILE A 176 -3.26 -1.64 4.11
C ILE A 176 -2.38 -2.61 4.89
N ALA A 177 -1.94 -2.17 6.07
CA ALA A 177 -1.14 -2.96 6.97
C ALA A 177 -1.73 -2.95 8.38
N MET A 178 -1.61 -4.07 9.08
CA MET A 178 -2.01 -4.22 10.48
C MET A 178 -0.90 -4.89 11.26
N ARG A 179 -0.94 -4.76 12.58
CA ARG A 179 -0.01 -5.44 13.48
C ARG A 179 -0.77 -6.27 14.51
N THR A 180 -0.24 -7.44 14.79
CA THR A 180 -0.70 -8.37 15.83
C THR A 180 0.27 -8.37 17.02
N HIS A 181 -0.21 -8.69 18.21
CA HIS A 181 0.66 -8.81 19.40
C HIS A 181 1.54 -10.07 19.38
N THR A 182 1.07 -11.13 18.74
CA THR A 182 1.77 -12.41 18.57
C THR A 182 2.04 -12.66 17.09
N ARG A 183 3.07 -13.45 16.76
CA ARG A 183 3.30 -13.84 15.36
C ARG A 183 2.12 -14.67 14.86
N VAL A 184 1.73 -14.48 13.61
CA VAL A 184 0.64 -15.22 12.97
C VAL A 184 1.00 -15.61 11.53
N LEU A 185 0.21 -16.54 10.99
CA LEU A 185 0.08 -16.76 9.55
C LEU A 185 -1.26 -16.20 9.05
N SER A 186 -1.43 -16.01 7.75
CA SER A 186 -2.71 -15.59 7.17
C SER A 186 -2.90 -16.09 5.74
N ASN A 187 -4.15 -16.34 5.37
CA ASN A 187 -4.55 -16.82 4.04
C ASN A 187 -4.83 -15.70 3.03
N VAL A 188 -4.90 -14.45 3.49
CA VAL A 188 -5.18 -13.28 2.64
C VAL A 188 -4.35 -12.04 3.01
N TRP A 189 -3.57 -12.11 4.08
CA TRP A 189 -2.55 -11.13 4.40
C TRP A 189 -1.18 -11.80 4.25
N TRP A 190 -0.19 -11.02 3.86
CA TRP A 190 1.22 -11.39 3.91
C TRP A 190 1.77 -11.11 5.29
N PRO A 191 2.10 -12.11 6.10
CA PRO A 191 2.89 -11.89 7.31
C PRO A 191 4.28 -11.41 6.90
N VAL A 192 4.77 -10.37 7.56
CA VAL A 192 6.13 -9.88 7.38
C VAL A 192 6.86 -10.06 8.72
N LYS A 193 7.87 -10.90 8.69
CA LYS A 193 8.70 -11.21 9.85
C LYS A 193 9.83 -10.19 9.93
N ILE A 194 9.74 -9.33 10.94
CA ILE A 194 10.70 -8.29 11.26
C ILE A 194 11.16 -8.51 12.70
N GLU A 195 12.45 -8.35 12.95
CA GLU A 195 13.03 -8.64 14.28
C GLU A 195 12.61 -7.58 15.31
N GLU A 196 12.76 -6.32 14.93
CA GLU A 196 12.55 -5.12 15.76
C GLU A 196 11.06 -4.70 15.78
N ILE A 197 10.46 -4.61 16.97
CA ILE A 197 9.06 -4.16 17.12
C ILE A 197 8.87 -2.71 16.65
N ALA A 198 9.86 -1.84 16.90
CA ALA A 198 9.79 -0.45 16.47
C ALA A 198 9.74 -0.34 14.94
N HIS A 199 10.47 -1.19 14.22
CA HIS A 199 10.42 -1.27 12.76
C HIS A 199 9.04 -1.72 12.26
N GLU A 200 8.43 -2.74 12.89
CA GLU A 200 7.07 -3.19 12.54
C GLU A 200 6.05 -2.05 12.66
N LYS A 201 6.11 -1.30 13.76
CA LYS A 201 5.21 -0.18 14.03
C LYS A 201 5.42 0.98 13.06
N ALA A 202 6.68 1.36 12.82
CA ALA A 202 7.01 2.42 11.88
C ALA A 202 6.59 2.08 10.45
N LEU A 203 6.74 0.82 10.03
CA LEU A 203 6.26 0.36 8.72
C LEU A 203 4.72 0.29 8.65
N ALA A 204 4.04 -0.09 9.73
CA ALA A 204 2.58 -0.04 9.78
C ALA A 204 2.05 1.40 9.64
N VAL A 205 2.72 2.38 10.26
CA VAL A 205 2.45 3.82 10.04
C VAL A 205 2.70 4.17 8.57
N TRP A 206 3.90 3.92 8.05
CA TRP A 206 4.25 4.25 6.66
C TRP A 206 3.23 3.68 5.66
N LEU A 207 2.93 2.38 5.72
CA LEU A 207 2.08 1.68 4.77
C LEU A 207 0.62 2.15 4.79
N ASN A 208 0.15 2.76 5.90
CA ASN A 208 -1.19 3.32 6.02
C ASN A 208 -1.26 4.84 5.80
N SER A 209 -0.12 5.51 5.62
CA SER A 209 -0.03 6.93 5.29
C SER A 209 -0.37 7.22 3.82
N GLY A 210 -0.61 8.49 3.50
CA GLY A 210 -0.74 8.96 2.11
C GLY A 210 0.46 8.60 1.24
N LEU A 211 1.69 8.62 1.78
CA LEU A 211 2.90 8.23 1.05
C LEU A 211 2.99 6.73 0.80
N GLY A 212 2.66 5.90 1.80
CA GLY A 212 2.62 4.44 1.62
C GLY A 212 1.51 4.01 0.65
N LEU A 213 0.36 4.67 0.69
CA LEU A 213 -0.70 4.47 -0.29
C LEU A 213 -0.25 4.87 -1.70
N LEU A 214 0.46 5.99 -1.84
CA LEU A 214 1.02 6.42 -3.12
C LEU A 214 2.00 5.38 -3.68
N THR A 215 2.95 4.87 -2.88
CA THR A 215 3.91 3.87 -3.35
C THR A 215 3.23 2.54 -3.72
N LEU A 216 2.28 2.08 -2.90
CA LEU A 216 1.52 0.86 -3.18
C LEU A 216 0.71 0.98 -4.47
N LEU A 217 -0.03 2.08 -4.64
CA LEU A 217 -0.87 2.29 -5.81
C LEU A 217 -0.04 2.50 -7.07
N ALA A 218 1.15 3.10 -6.96
CA ALA A 218 2.09 3.24 -8.08
C ALA A 218 2.71 1.90 -8.53
N GLN A 219 2.80 0.91 -7.64
CA GLN A 219 3.41 -0.40 -7.93
C GLN A 219 2.37 -1.52 -8.14
N ARG A 220 1.07 -1.19 -8.11
CA ARG A 220 0.02 -2.20 -8.17
C ARG A 220 -0.04 -2.94 -9.51
N THR A 221 -0.43 -4.21 -9.44
CA THR A 221 -0.94 -4.93 -10.62
C THR A 221 -2.47 -4.89 -10.61
N SER A 222 -3.06 -4.12 -11.51
CA SER A 222 -4.52 -4.05 -11.68
C SER A 222 -5.01 -5.33 -12.37
N THR A 223 -5.94 -6.05 -11.73
CA THR A 223 -6.47 -7.32 -12.29
C THR A 223 -7.90 -7.16 -12.81
N ARG A 224 -8.74 -6.38 -12.10
CA ARG A 224 -10.09 -6.01 -12.55
C ARG A 224 -10.57 -4.76 -11.79
N GLY A 225 -10.58 -3.60 -12.44
CA GLY A 225 -11.01 -2.33 -11.81
C GLY A 225 -10.21 -2.04 -10.54
N GLY A 226 -10.90 -1.67 -9.46
CA GLY A 226 -10.31 -1.39 -8.14
C GLY A 226 -9.81 -2.62 -7.36
N TRP A 227 -9.82 -3.82 -7.96
CA TRP A 227 -9.21 -5.01 -7.35
C TRP A 227 -7.72 -5.07 -7.62
N VAL A 228 -6.96 -4.83 -6.56
CA VAL A 228 -5.49 -4.87 -6.54
C VAL A 228 -5.02 -6.15 -5.86
N GLY A 229 -4.16 -6.90 -6.54
CA GLY A 229 -3.44 -8.02 -5.95
C GLY A 229 -1.97 -7.68 -5.81
N MET A 230 -1.43 -7.75 -4.60
CA MET A 230 -0.01 -7.67 -4.31
C MET A 230 0.54 -9.08 -4.26
N LYS A 231 1.19 -9.53 -5.35
CA LYS A 231 1.90 -10.81 -5.32
C LYS A 231 3.11 -10.69 -4.41
N LYS A 232 3.60 -11.82 -3.89
CA LYS A 232 4.80 -11.85 -3.05
C LYS A 232 5.99 -11.10 -3.68
N ALA A 233 6.31 -11.37 -4.94
CA ALA A 233 7.40 -10.69 -5.64
C ALA A 233 7.20 -9.16 -5.78
N ASP A 234 5.95 -8.71 -5.99
CA ASP A 234 5.63 -7.28 -6.05
C ASP A 234 5.79 -6.64 -4.66
N LEU A 235 5.40 -7.37 -3.60
CA LEU A 235 5.51 -6.91 -2.23
C LEU A 235 6.98 -6.89 -1.74
N GLU A 236 7.81 -7.84 -2.16
CA GLU A 236 9.26 -7.87 -1.88
C GLU A 236 9.95 -6.61 -2.40
N GLN A 237 9.50 -6.12 -3.55
CA GLN A 237 10.05 -4.92 -4.21
C GLN A 237 9.29 -3.64 -3.86
N LEU A 238 8.25 -3.69 -3.02
CA LEU A 238 7.47 -2.51 -2.65
C LEU A 238 8.36 -1.50 -1.93
N PRO A 239 8.52 -0.27 -2.46
CA PRO A 239 9.31 0.75 -1.79
C PRO A 239 8.61 1.24 -0.52
N VAL A 240 9.32 1.11 0.59
CA VAL A 240 8.89 1.54 1.93
C VAL A 240 9.96 2.41 2.56
N LEU A 241 9.59 3.18 3.59
CA LEU A 241 10.56 3.93 4.39
C LEU A 241 11.67 3.00 4.90
N ASP A 242 12.92 3.34 4.61
CA ASP A 242 14.04 2.64 5.23
C ASP A 242 14.16 3.10 6.69
N VAL A 243 13.49 2.36 7.57
CA VAL A 243 13.46 2.62 9.01
C VAL A 243 14.84 2.49 9.67
N ARG A 244 15.84 1.92 8.99
CA ARG A 244 17.23 1.85 9.46
C ARG A 244 17.98 3.16 9.18
N ALA A 245 17.48 3.97 8.25
CA ALA A 245 18.11 5.21 7.79
C ALA A 245 17.52 6.48 8.42
N ILE A 246 16.47 6.36 9.24
CA ILE A 246 15.97 7.45 10.07
C ILE A 246 16.66 7.47 11.43
N THR A 247 16.61 8.59 12.14
CA THR A 247 17.25 8.69 13.46
C THR A 247 16.53 7.81 14.50
N PRO A 248 17.21 7.34 15.56
CA PRO A 248 16.56 6.59 16.64
C PRO A 248 15.40 7.34 17.30
N GLN A 249 15.49 8.68 17.37
CA GLN A 249 14.44 9.55 17.89
C GLN A 249 13.21 9.53 16.99
N GLN A 250 13.40 9.62 15.67
CA GLN A 250 12.32 9.50 14.69
C GLN A 250 11.68 8.12 14.72
N LEU A 251 12.49 7.05 14.80
CA LEU A 251 11.97 5.69 14.90
C LEU A 251 11.13 5.49 16.17
N GLN A 252 11.60 6.00 17.32
CA GLN A 252 10.84 5.95 18.56
C GLN A 252 9.54 6.75 18.46
N ALA A 253 9.58 7.94 17.85
CA ALA A 253 8.39 8.76 17.64
C ALA A 253 7.39 8.09 16.69
N MET A 254 7.85 7.41 15.64
CA MET A 254 7.01 6.62 14.73
C MET A 254 6.36 5.43 15.46
N SER A 255 7.12 4.75 16.33
CA SER A 255 6.60 3.69 17.18
C SER A 255 5.52 4.21 18.14
N GLN A 256 5.72 5.40 18.73
CA GLN A 256 4.73 6.01 19.61
C GLN A 256 3.48 6.44 18.83
N LEU A 257 3.65 7.05 17.65
CA LEU A 257 2.55 7.43 16.77
C LEU A 257 1.69 6.22 16.41
N PHE A 258 2.31 5.06 16.14
CA PHE A 258 1.56 3.82 15.94
C PHE A 258 0.67 3.51 17.15
N ASP A 259 1.23 3.54 18.37
CA ASP A 259 0.48 3.20 19.59
C ASP A 259 -0.66 4.20 19.83
N ASP A 260 -0.43 5.47 19.52
CA ASP A 260 -1.38 6.56 19.72
C ASP A 260 -2.62 6.49 18.79
N VAL A 261 -2.47 5.87 17.60
CA VAL A 261 -3.53 5.76 16.58
C VAL A 261 -3.97 4.31 16.34
N ALA A 262 -3.38 3.36 17.06
CA ALA A 262 -3.45 1.93 16.74
C ALA A 262 -4.87 1.36 16.76
N GLU A 263 -5.70 1.88 17.66
CA GLU A 263 -7.08 1.46 17.91
C GLU A 263 -8.12 2.34 17.20
N GLU A 264 -7.69 3.43 16.56
CA GLU A 264 -8.63 4.30 15.85
C GLU A 264 -9.22 3.61 14.62
N GLU A 265 -10.49 3.89 14.33
CA GLU A 265 -11.15 3.40 13.14
C GLU A 265 -10.78 4.25 11.91
N PHE A 266 -10.23 3.59 10.90
CA PHE A 266 -9.94 4.18 9.61
C PHE A 266 -11.16 4.10 8.70
N GLU A 267 -11.42 5.18 7.98
CA GLU A 267 -12.39 5.17 6.91
C GLU A 267 -11.91 4.35 5.70
N ARG A 268 -12.87 3.93 4.89
CA ARG A 268 -12.61 3.26 3.61
C ARG A 268 -11.75 4.18 2.74
N LEU A 269 -10.90 3.61 1.89
CA LEU A 269 -9.97 4.42 1.09
C LEU A 269 -10.64 5.52 0.25
N PRO A 270 -11.85 5.37 -0.34
CA PRO A 270 -12.52 6.47 -1.04
C PRO A 270 -12.88 7.66 -0.14
N ALA A 271 -13.03 7.43 1.17
CA ALA A 271 -13.31 8.45 2.18
C ALA A 271 -12.04 8.88 2.92
N MET A 272 -10.83 8.53 2.43
CA MET A 272 -9.58 8.82 3.12
C MET A 272 -9.32 10.31 3.31
N ALA A 273 -9.89 11.18 2.46
CA ALA A 273 -9.78 12.64 2.59
C ALA A 273 -10.36 13.16 3.92
N ASP A 274 -11.44 12.53 4.39
CA ASP A 274 -12.19 12.94 5.58
C ASP A 274 -11.88 12.04 6.80
N CYS A 275 -10.97 11.08 6.63
CA CYS A 275 -10.58 10.15 7.68
C CYS A 275 -9.70 10.84 8.74
N VAL A 276 -10.26 11.06 9.94
CA VAL A 276 -9.55 11.68 11.07
C VAL A 276 -8.32 10.87 11.48
N ALA A 277 -8.45 9.54 11.60
CA ALA A 277 -7.34 8.66 11.98
C ALA A 277 -6.18 8.72 10.98
N ARG A 278 -6.50 8.71 9.68
CA ARG A 278 -5.47 8.82 8.63
C ARG A 278 -4.84 10.20 8.58
N ARG A 279 -5.63 11.26 8.83
CA ARG A 279 -5.08 12.62 8.99
C ARG A 279 -4.08 12.67 10.15
N ARG A 280 -4.47 12.19 11.33
CA ARG A 280 -3.58 12.15 12.50
C ARG A 280 -2.29 11.36 12.22
N LEU A 281 -2.41 10.26 11.50
CA LEU A 281 -1.27 9.45 11.07
C LEU A 281 -0.34 10.22 10.10
N ASP A 282 -0.90 10.85 9.07
CA ASP A 282 -0.12 11.65 8.12
C ASP A 282 0.54 12.86 8.79
N ASP A 283 -0.20 13.60 9.63
CA ASP A 283 0.30 14.78 10.35
C ASP A 283 1.43 14.39 11.31
N GLY A 284 1.30 13.26 11.99
CA GLY A 284 2.35 12.71 12.85
C GLY A 284 3.59 12.30 12.04
N LEU A 285 3.39 11.58 10.93
CA LEU A 285 4.48 11.13 10.06
C LEU A 285 5.25 12.32 9.47
N THR A 286 4.56 13.35 9.00
CA THR A 286 5.20 14.52 8.40
C THR A 286 5.95 15.33 9.43
N ALA A 287 5.39 15.51 10.63
CA ALA A 287 6.08 16.18 11.74
C ALA A 287 7.37 15.45 12.15
N ILE A 288 7.33 14.12 12.23
CA ILE A 288 8.49 13.31 12.61
C ILE A 288 9.59 13.36 11.55
N LEU A 289 9.22 13.29 10.27
CA LEU A 289 10.17 13.21 9.16
C LEU A 289 10.54 14.57 8.58
N GLY A 290 9.94 15.68 9.04
CA GLY A 290 10.17 17.01 8.51
C GLY A 290 9.68 17.19 7.07
N LEU A 291 8.49 16.66 6.76
CA LEU A 291 7.90 16.63 5.42
C LEU A 291 6.80 17.69 5.26
N PRO A 292 6.45 18.08 4.02
CA PRO A 292 5.28 18.93 3.77
C PRO A 292 3.97 18.25 4.20
N ASP A 293 2.92 19.05 4.40
CA ASP A 293 1.56 18.55 4.64
C ASP A 293 1.08 17.67 3.48
N LEU A 294 0.51 16.51 3.81
CA LEU A 294 0.02 15.53 2.84
C LEU A 294 -1.47 15.70 2.53
N ASP A 295 -2.19 16.69 3.08
CA ASP A 295 -3.64 16.83 2.86
C ASP A 295 -4.01 16.91 1.38
N GLY A 296 -3.29 17.72 0.60
CA GLY A 296 -3.50 17.83 -0.85
C GLY A 296 -3.32 16.48 -1.55
N LEU A 297 -2.25 15.76 -1.22
CA LEU A 297 -1.99 14.42 -1.77
C LEU A 297 -3.07 13.42 -1.38
N ARG A 298 -3.48 13.39 -0.11
CA ARG A 298 -4.53 12.49 0.41
C ARG A 298 -5.87 12.74 -0.27
N ARG A 299 -6.26 14.00 -0.48
CA ARG A 299 -7.50 14.36 -1.22
C ARG A 299 -7.44 13.93 -2.69
N LEU A 300 -6.29 14.08 -3.33
CA LEU A 300 -6.10 13.62 -4.70
C LEU A 300 -6.23 12.09 -4.79
N LEU A 301 -5.56 11.35 -3.89
CA LEU A 301 -5.70 9.90 -3.80
C LEU A 301 -7.15 9.46 -3.52
N ALA A 302 -7.85 10.14 -2.62
CA ALA A 302 -9.25 9.85 -2.26
C ALA A 302 -10.22 9.95 -3.44
N SER A 303 -9.93 10.82 -4.39
CA SER A 303 -10.78 11.09 -5.55
C SER A 303 -10.25 10.46 -6.85
N GLU A 304 -9.22 9.62 -6.76
CA GLU A 304 -8.67 8.92 -7.91
C GLU A 304 -9.64 7.83 -8.42
N PRO A 305 -9.90 7.72 -9.73
CA PRO A 305 -10.79 6.72 -10.31
C PRO A 305 -10.49 5.27 -9.89
N VAL A 306 -9.21 4.90 -9.73
CA VAL A 306 -8.87 3.54 -9.28
C VAL A 306 -9.35 3.25 -7.85
N VAL A 307 -9.43 4.28 -7.00
CA VAL A 307 -9.88 4.16 -5.62
C VAL A 307 -11.40 4.22 -5.54
N THR A 308 -12.02 5.17 -6.26
CA THR A 308 -13.46 5.47 -6.15
C THR A 308 -14.36 4.67 -7.09
N ASN A 309 -13.79 4.06 -8.14
CA ASN A 309 -14.52 3.47 -9.26
C ASN A 309 -15.46 4.47 -9.96
N ARG A 310 -15.12 5.76 -9.93
CA ARG A 310 -15.82 6.88 -10.61
C ARG A 310 -14.87 7.54 -11.62
N GLY A 311 -15.38 8.05 -12.73
CA GLY A 311 -14.58 8.81 -13.69
C GLY A 311 -14.01 10.11 -13.09
N LEU A 312 -13.03 10.70 -13.80
CA LEU A 312 -12.49 12.03 -13.47
C LEU A 312 -13.57 13.12 -13.52
#